data_AF-A0A3D5MQ51-F1
#
_entry.id   AF-A0A3D5MQ51-F1
#
_cell.length_a   1.000
_cell.length_b   1.000
_cell.length_c   1.000
_cell.angle_alpha   90.00
_cell.angle_beta   90.00
_cell.angle_gamma   90.00
#
_symmetry.space_group_name_H-M   'P 1'
#
loop_
_entity.id
_entity.type
_entity.pdbx_description
1 polymer ?
#
loop_
_entity_poly.entity_id
_entity_poly.type
_entity_poly.pdbx_seq_one_letter_code
_entity_poly.pdbx_strand_id
1 'polypeptide(L)'
;MGGQAEVDRGAAGYRTVLSHSKTAWNPGPNYEARRGKSREMPGRDRRRKPTVPLPAACSRWGRVWAAVILAVVLASGAAPAGLEARTVFANGPFPLALQAGQEGQGGDVPVYVSPELELVAGVLSLTSHQAKTGWPRSGGNRYYQALTSFLAPYRNHEAVRIAESIAGVGYDKMTVFACSLGPLPRLERLYDYSPYVLEVVDKAELERFRLALRDLAEESGFLSFIEQWQDEFSAWAGRVEAELAPDTLVTWLVDFFGERPAEFRVVLAPSLFPGGGYGPHVTTPEGEIIVFTIIREAGTHAGDPMFPTGTDLSRLLLHEWGHTFVNPALEEHAEAFTGTLAPLYEAVADTMARHRYGDTMVFFYEQVVRAATTLAAGDLFTPKEVDAELTFHARQGFYLTRFTMNVLDEYRRDRARWPTFRTFVPDLIERYTEYLADNPNPGPSGRTKMGLLVIALLAGLLLMVWTRRRRRKAGPRSGHGTGTPPAAGPGGTRPLGTG
;
A
#
# COMPACT_ATOMS: atom_id res chain seq x y z
N MET A 1 58.30 -15.13 -27.59
CA MET A 1 58.17 -16.14 -26.52
C MET A 1 58.55 -15.45 -25.21
N GLY A 2 57.72 -15.26 -24.19
CA GLY A 2 56.29 -15.46 -24.00
C GLY A 2 55.86 -14.46 -22.90
N GLY A 3 54.64 -13.95 -23.00
CA GLY A 3 54.04 -13.09 -21.98
C GLY A 3 53.55 -13.88 -20.78
N GLN A 4 53.59 -13.26 -19.60
CA GLN A 4 52.80 -13.68 -18.45
C GLN A 4 51.56 -12.78 -18.40
N ALA A 5 50.42 -13.40 -18.71
CA ALA A 5 49.10 -12.85 -18.47
C ALA A 5 48.75 -13.07 -17.00
N GLU A 6 48.46 -11.97 -16.32
CA GLU A 6 47.86 -11.91 -15.00
C GLU A 6 46.37 -12.25 -15.14
N VAL A 7 45.91 -13.28 -14.43
CA VAL A 7 44.52 -13.76 -14.49
C VAL A 7 43.68 -12.86 -13.59
N ASP A 8 43.01 -11.93 -14.25
CA ASP A 8 41.95 -11.08 -13.70
C ASP A 8 40.75 -11.96 -13.30
N ARG A 9 40.49 -12.10 -12.00
CA ARG A 9 39.27 -12.72 -11.48
C ARG A 9 38.18 -11.65 -11.44
N GLY A 10 37.34 -11.65 -12.48
CA GLY A 10 36.20 -10.77 -12.61
C GLY A 10 35.26 -10.86 -11.40
N ALA A 11 35.13 -9.75 -10.70
CA ALA A 11 33.96 -9.44 -9.91
C ALA A 11 32.79 -9.22 -10.89
N ALA A 12 31.93 -10.22 -11.04
CA ALA A 12 30.66 -10.07 -11.72
C ALA A 12 29.79 -9.11 -10.89
N GLY A 13 29.73 -7.85 -11.32
CA GLY A 13 28.84 -6.86 -10.74
C GLY A 13 27.39 -7.27 -10.97
N TYR A 14 26.70 -7.62 -9.90
CA TYR A 14 25.26 -7.80 -9.87
C TYR A 14 24.60 -6.46 -10.20
N ARG A 15 23.97 -6.35 -11.38
CA ARG A 15 22.95 -5.32 -11.65
C ARG A 15 21.59 -5.91 -11.27
N THR A 16 21.20 -5.73 -10.01
CA THR A 16 19.85 -6.04 -9.56
C THR A 16 18.94 -4.87 -9.95
N VAL A 17 18.01 -5.09 -10.88
CA VAL A 17 16.96 -4.13 -11.23
C VAL A 17 15.76 -4.43 -10.34
N LEU A 18 15.75 -3.87 -9.13
CA LEU A 18 14.70 -4.09 -8.12
C LEU A 18 13.46 -3.26 -8.47
N SER A 19 12.38 -3.90 -8.90
CA SER A 19 11.07 -3.27 -9.07
C SER A 19 10.25 -3.38 -7.78
N HIS A 20 9.77 -2.25 -7.27
CA HIS A 20 8.88 -2.20 -6.10
C HIS A 20 7.42 -2.10 -6.59
N SER A 21 6.50 -2.79 -5.92
CA SER A 21 5.09 -2.79 -6.31
C SER A 21 4.45 -1.41 -6.12
N LYS A 22 3.67 -0.97 -7.13
CA LYS A 22 3.10 0.39 -7.27
C LYS A 22 1.81 0.62 -6.46
N THR A 23 1.48 -0.22 -5.48
CA THR A 23 0.09 -0.69 -5.37
C THR A 23 -0.50 -0.58 -3.98
N ALA A 24 -1.68 0.06 -3.90
CA ALA A 24 -2.47 0.09 -2.69
C ALA A 24 -3.20 -1.25 -2.54
N TRP A 25 -2.71 -2.12 -1.65
CA TRP A 25 -3.49 -3.28 -1.21
C TRP A 25 -4.84 -2.82 -0.61
N ASN A 26 -5.93 -3.42 -1.10
CA ASN A 26 -7.30 -3.20 -0.60
C ASN A 26 -7.76 -4.45 0.17
N PRO A 27 -8.11 -4.37 1.47
CA PRO A 27 -8.34 -5.53 2.36
C PRO A 27 -9.50 -6.48 2.02
N GLY A 28 -10.12 -6.38 0.83
CA GLY A 28 -11.25 -7.22 0.46
C GLY A 28 -12.59 -6.76 1.04
N PRO A 29 -13.63 -7.63 1.01
CA PRO A 29 -15.04 -7.21 1.12
C PRO A 29 -15.49 -6.69 2.48
N ASN A 30 -14.79 -7.02 3.58
CA ASN A 30 -15.17 -6.60 4.93
C ASN A 30 -14.88 -5.11 5.20
N TYR A 31 -13.97 -4.49 4.44
CA TYR A 31 -13.72 -3.04 4.50
C TYR A 31 -14.91 -2.24 3.96
N GLU A 32 -15.61 -2.73 2.94
CA GLU A 32 -16.82 -2.08 2.42
C GLU A 32 -18.04 -2.32 3.31
N ALA A 33 -18.15 -3.46 3.99
CA ALA A 33 -19.30 -3.80 4.82
C ALA A 33 -19.46 -2.91 6.08
N ARG A 34 -18.36 -2.32 6.60
CA ARG A 34 -18.41 -1.36 7.72
C ARG A 34 -18.87 0.06 7.30
N ARG A 35 -19.14 0.32 6.01
CA ARG A 35 -19.67 1.60 5.51
C ARG A 35 -21.10 1.94 5.95
N GLY A 36 -21.84 1.01 6.56
CA GLY A 36 -23.27 1.19 6.82
C GLY A 36 -23.66 0.89 8.26
N LYS A 37 -23.57 1.89 9.15
CA LYS A 37 -24.50 2.17 10.27
C LYS A 37 -23.92 3.26 11.18
N SER A 38 -24.03 4.53 10.78
CA SER A 38 -24.12 5.61 11.76
C SER A 38 -25.55 5.62 12.32
N ARG A 39 -25.70 5.30 13.61
CA ARG A 39 -26.93 5.58 14.36
C ARG A 39 -26.93 7.07 14.68
N GLU A 40 -27.82 7.83 14.06
CA GLU A 40 -28.15 9.18 14.51
C GLU A 40 -28.73 9.14 15.93
N MET A 41 -28.24 10.01 16.81
CA MET A 41 -28.88 10.37 18.07
C MET A 41 -29.07 11.90 18.09
N PRO A 42 -30.24 12.41 18.54
CA PRO A 42 -30.62 13.80 18.32
C PRO A 42 -30.20 14.74 19.45
N GLY A 43 -29.81 15.96 19.06
CA GLY A 43 -30.13 17.21 19.75
C GLY A 43 -29.43 17.55 21.07
N ARG A 44 -28.54 18.55 21.05
CA ARG A 44 -28.50 19.54 22.13
C ARG A 44 -28.05 20.93 21.68
N ASP A 45 -28.79 21.90 22.20
CA ASP A 45 -28.87 23.31 21.85
C ASP A 45 -27.72 24.16 22.44
N ARG A 46 -27.65 25.39 21.94
CA ARG A 46 -26.65 26.45 22.00
C ARG A 46 -26.22 26.95 23.40
N ARG A 47 -25.08 27.67 23.34
CA ARG A 47 -24.57 28.75 24.22
C ARG A 47 -23.71 28.33 25.43
N ARG A 48 -22.40 28.62 25.33
CA ARG A 48 -21.58 29.39 26.29
C ARG A 48 -20.11 29.44 25.82
N LYS A 49 -19.57 30.65 25.63
CA LYS A 49 -18.11 30.91 25.55
C LYS A 49 -17.58 31.09 26.98
N PRO A 50 -16.40 30.59 27.33
CA PRO A 50 -15.62 31.11 28.44
C PRO A 50 -14.47 31.99 27.95
N THR A 51 -14.44 33.22 28.45
CA THR A 51 -13.32 34.16 28.42
C THR A 51 -12.28 33.77 29.48
N VAL A 52 -10.99 33.81 29.13
CA VAL A 52 -9.86 33.69 30.07
C VAL A 52 -9.03 34.99 30.03
N PRO A 53 -8.62 35.56 31.18
CA PRO A 53 -7.91 36.84 31.25
C PRO A 53 -6.38 36.68 31.09
N LEU A 54 -5.74 37.70 30.48
CA LEU A 54 -4.29 37.89 30.41
C LEU A 54 -3.74 38.55 31.70
N PRO A 55 -2.54 38.18 32.20
CA PRO A 55 -1.84 38.98 33.20
C PRO A 55 -0.75 39.89 32.60
N ALA A 56 -0.93 41.18 32.91
CA ALA A 56 -0.02 42.30 33.17
C ALA A 56 1.47 42.29 32.77
N ALA A 57 1.87 43.44 32.23
CA ALA A 57 3.22 43.90 31.89
C ALA A 57 4.18 44.00 33.09
N CYS A 58 5.45 43.63 32.86
CA CYS A 58 6.54 43.83 33.81
C CYS A 58 7.25 45.18 33.56
N SER A 59 7.51 45.91 34.65
CA SER A 59 7.86 47.33 34.67
C SER A 59 9.35 47.63 34.37
N ARG A 60 9.61 48.88 33.97
CA ARG A 60 10.90 49.44 33.51
C ARG A 60 12.06 49.34 34.52
N TRP A 61 11.80 48.98 35.78
CA TRP A 61 12.79 48.89 36.86
C TRP A 61 13.45 47.51 36.99
N GLY A 62 12.83 46.44 36.47
CA GLY A 62 13.44 45.09 36.48
C GLY A 62 14.68 44.97 35.58
N ARG A 63 14.74 45.77 34.52
CA ARG A 63 15.88 45.80 33.58
C ARG A 63 17.11 46.52 34.14
N VAL A 64 16.92 47.47 35.05
CA VAL A 64 18.03 48.23 35.67
C VAL A 64 18.75 47.36 36.72
N TRP A 65 18.00 46.57 37.48
CA TRP A 65 18.59 45.65 38.46
C TRP A 65 19.31 44.46 37.81
N ALA A 66 18.80 43.93 36.70
CA ALA A 66 19.48 42.87 35.94
C ALA A 66 20.83 43.34 35.35
N ALA A 67 20.92 44.60 34.90
CA ALA A 67 22.16 45.15 34.35
C ALA A 67 23.22 45.44 35.42
N VAL A 68 22.83 45.85 36.63
CA VAL A 68 23.77 46.07 37.75
C VAL A 68 24.34 44.74 38.27
N ILE A 69 23.51 43.70 38.36
CA ILE A 69 23.96 42.35 38.76
C ILE A 69 24.94 41.78 37.73
N LEU A 70 24.67 41.96 36.42
CA LEU A 70 25.56 41.50 35.36
C LEU A 70 26.91 42.25 35.36
N ALA A 71 26.92 43.55 35.66
CA ALA A 71 28.15 44.34 35.74
C ALA A 71 29.04 43.98 36.94
N VAL A 72 28.44 43.64 38.10
CA VAL A 72 29.17 43.20 39.29
C VAL A 72 29.77 41.79 39.12
N VAL A 73 29.08 40.92 38.37
CA VAL A 73 29.57 39.57 38.04
C VAL A 73 30.73 39.62 37.02
N LEU A 74 30.70 40.56 36.07
CA LEU A 74 31.78 40.69 35.07
C LEU A 74 33.05 41.38 35.61
N ALA A 75 32.94 42.22 36.65
CA ALA A 75 34.09 42.98 37.17
C ALA A 75 34.87 42.27 38.29
N SER A 76 34.34 41.19 38.89
CA SER A 76 34.91 40.59 40.10
C SER A 76 35.84 39.39 39.85
N GLY A 77 36.00 38.92 38.62
CA GLY A 77 36.98 37.87 38.26
C GLY A 77 36.85 36.54 39.02
N ALA A 78 35.80 36.36 39.80
CA ALA A 78 35.56 35.17 40.61
C ALA A 78 34.55 34.29 39.88
N ALA A 79 35.02 33.15 39.35
CA ALA A 79 34.15 32.11 38.84
C ALA A 79 33.32 31.51 40.00
N PRO A 80 31.98 31.54 39.96
CA PRO A 80 31.18 30.75 40.89
C PRO A 80 31.27 29.28 40.46
N ALA A 81 31.84 28.46 41.33
CA ALA A 81 31.74 27.01 41.23
C ALA A 81 30.27 26.60 41.36
N GLY A 82 29.76 25.83 40.39
CA GLY A 82 28.55 25.02 40.57
C GLY A 82 27.35 25.30 39.65
N LEU A 83 27.47 26.09 38.59
CA LEU A 83 26.47 26.11 37.51
C LEU A 83 27.19 25.95 36.17
N GLU A 84 27.28 24.71 35.67
CA GLU A 84 27.71 24.50 34.28
C GLU A 84 26.63 25.05 33.34
N ALA A 85 26.92 26.21 32.77
CA ALA A 85 26.30 26.64 31.52
C ALA A 85 26.78 25.69 30.41
N ARG A 86 25.98 24.67 30.08
CA ARG A 86 26.20 23.84 28.90
C ARG A 86 25.57 24.51 27.68
N THR A 87 26.35 25.33 27.00
CA THR A 87 26.14 25.58 25.57
C THR A 87 26.48 24.33 24.76
N VAL A 88 25.57 23.99 23.83
CA VAL A 88 25.89 23.54 22.47
C VAL A 88 26.24 22.06 22.27
N PHE A 89 25.31 21.37 21.60
CA PHE A 89 25.53 20.32 20.60
C PHE A 89 26.53 19.20 20.93
N ALA A 90 26.10 18.24 21.74
CA ALA A 90 26.48 16.84 21.62
C ALA A 90 25.71 16.04 22.70
N ASN A 91 25.02 14.99 22.28
CA ASN A 91 24.59 13.86 23.15
C ASN A 91 23.38 14.06 24.07
N GLY A 92 22.17 14.21 23.50
CA GLY A 92 20.93 13.84 24.18
C GLY A 92 19.65 14.10 23.37
N PRO A 93 18.62 13.27 23.56
CA PRO A 93 18.57 11.87 23.15
C PRO A 93 18.35 11.76 21.62
N PHE A 94 18.92 10.72 21.00
CA PHE A 94 18.45 10.23 19.71
C PHE A 94 16.92 10.07 19.75
N PRO A 95 16.17 10.33 18.66
CA PRO A 95 14.77 9.94 18.62
C PRO A 95 14.65 8.45 18.94
N LEU A 96 13.78 8.10 19.89
CA LEU A 96 13.43 6.72 20.26
C LEU A 96 13.17 5.81 19.05
N ALA A 97 12.78 6.39 17.91
CA ALA A 97 12.57 5.72 16.63
C ALA A 97 13.81 4.98 16.07
N LEU A 98 15.04 5.35 16.44
CA LEU A 98 16.25 4.61 16.09
C LEU A 98 16.82 3.75 17.23
N GLN A 99 16.48 4.06 18.49
CA GLN A 99 16.89 3.22 19.63
C GLN A 99 16.09 1.91 19.71
N ALA A 100 14.86 1.88 19.20
CA ALA A 100 14.08 0.65 19.11
C ALA A 100 14.72 -0.44 18.21
N GLY A 101 15.68 -0.08 17.35
CA GLY A 101 16.34 -1.00 16.43
C GLY A 101 17.76 -1.42 16.82
N GLN A 102 18.28 -1.06 17.99
CA GLN A 102 19.68 -1.35 18.35
C GLN A 102 19.89 -2.43 19.42
N GLU A 103 18.85 -2.97 20.05
CA GLU A 103 19.00 -4.12 20.95
C GLU A 103 17.82 -5.09 20.78
N GLY A 104 17.95 -6.06 19.87
CA GLY A 104 16.90 -7.07 19.69
C GLY A 104 17.37 -8.28 18.88
N GLN A 105 17.61 -9.39 19.58
CA GLN A 105 17.77 -10.71 18.97
C GLN A 105 16.48 -11.09 18.24
N GLY A 106 16.46 -11.03 16.90
CA GLY A 106 15.64 -11.86 16.00
C GLY A 106 14.17 -12.15 16.36
N GLY A 107 13.38 -11.14 16.79
CA GLY A 107 11.94 -11.28 17.05
C GLY A 107 11.13 -9.97 17.04
N ASP A 108 11.73 -8.85 17.43
CA ASP A 108 11.00 -7.57 17.48
C ASP A 108 10.88 -6.93 16.08
N VAL A 109 9.63 -6.65 15.66
CA VAL A 109 9.30 -5.86 14.47
C VAL A 109 8.86 -4.48 14.94
N PRO A 110 9.75 -3.47 14.94
CA PRO A 110 9.41 -2.16 15.47
C PRO A 110 8.27 -1.52 14.67
N VAL A 111 7.30 -0.97 15.38
CA VAL A 111 6.19 -0.18 14.83
C VAL A 111 6.38 1.28 15.24
N TYR A 112 6.49 2.21 14.29
CA TYR A 112 6.76 3.62 14.62
C TYR A 112 6.28 4.57 13.52
N VAL A 113 6.24 5.87 13.82
CA VAL A 113 6.10 6.94 12.82
C VAL A 113 7.49 7.53 12.55
N SER A 114 7.90 7.65 11.28
CA SER A 114 9.20 8.21 10.91
C SER A 114 9.11 9.72 10.66
N PRO A 115 9.82 10.58 11.42
CA PRO A 115 9.88 12.01 11.15
C PRO A 115 10.37 12.35 9.73
N GLU A 116 11.28 11.55 9.18
CA GLU A 116 11.86 11.73 7.85
C GLU A 116 10.81 11.46 6.76
N LEU A 117 10.06 10.38 6.90
CA LEU A 117 8.93 10.07 6.02
C LEU A 117 7.86 11.15 6.11
N GLU A 118 7.57 11.64 7.32
CA GLU A 118 6.57 12.67 7.55
C GLU A 118 6.98 14.04 6.99
N LEU A 119 8.27 14.37 6.99
CA LEU A 119 8.79 15.56 6.29
C LEU A 119 8.60 15.42 4.78
N VAL A 120 8.96 14.27 4.21
CA VAL A 120 8.77 14.00 2.77
C VAL A 120 7.28 14.06 2.39
N ALA A 121 6.42 13.39 3.15
CA ALA A 121 4.98 13.39 2.95
C ALA A 121 4.37 14.80 3.10
N GLY A 122 4.82 15.56 4.09
CA GLY A 122 4.44 16.96 4.30
C GLY A 122 4.81 17.84 3.10
N VAL A 123 6.01 17.69 2.55
CA VAL A 123 6.42 18.42 1.33
C VAL A 123 5.60 17.99 0.11
N LEU A 124 5.40 16.68 -0.09
CA LEU A 124 4.55 16.16 -1.16
C LEU A 124 3.12 16.68 -1.08
N SER A 125 2.61 16.89 0.14
CA SER A 125 1.25 17.40 0.37
C SER A 125 1.02 18.81 -0.17
N LEU A 126 2.10 19.60 -0.33
CA LEU A 126 2.05 20.97 -0.83
C LEU A 126 2.07 21.05 -2.36
N THR A 127 2.29 19.93 -3.06
CA THR A 127 2.40 19.88 -4.52
C THR A 127 1.05 20.00 -5.22
N SER A 128 1.04 20.50 -6.46
CA SER A 128 -0.17 20.51 -7.29
C SER A 128 -0.62 19.10 -7.67
N HIS A 129 0.30 18.12 -7.66
CA HIS A 129 -0.04 16.71 -7.85
C HIS A 129 -0.97 16.23 -6.73
N GLN A 130 -0.63 16.47 -5.47
CA GLN A 130 -1.47 16.07 -4.33
C GLN A 130 -2.88 16.65 -4.47
N ALA A 131 -3.00 17.93 -4.84
CA ALA A 131 -4.30 18.58 -5.02
C ALA A 131 -5.20 17.90 -6.06
N LYS A 132 -4.62 17.24 -7.07
CA LYS A 132 -5.36 16.53 -8.13
C LYS A 132 -5.82 15.13 -7.70
N THR A 133 -5.25 14.56 -6.64
CA THR A 133 -5.58 13.19 -6.20
C THR A 133 -6.98 13.06 -5.59
N GLY A 134 -7.55 14.16 -5.09
CA GLY A 134 -8.79 14.15 -4.32
C GLY A 134 -8.65 13.53 -2.92
N TRP A 135 -7.42 13.27 -2.46
CA TRP A 135 -7.09 12.78 -1.14
C TRP A 135 -6.26 13.80 -0.33
N PRO A 136 -6.33 13.77 1.01
CA PRO A 136 -7.30 13.00 1.80
C PRO A 136 -8.74 13.51 1.62
N ARG A 137 -9.72 12.65 1.86
CA ARG A 137 -11.12 13.08 1.98
C ARG A 137 -11.31 13.81 3.30
N SER A 138 -12.32 14.66 3.37
CA SER A 138 -12.67 15.41 4.60
C SER A 138 -11.55 16.30 5.15
N GLY A 139 -10.54 16.64 4.34
CA GLY A 139 -9.39 17.45 4.76
C GLY A 139 -8.28 16.68 5.48
N GLY A 140 -8.40 15.36 5.64
CA GLY A 140 -7.41 14.52 6.34
C GLY A 140 -7.54 14.55 7.86
N ASN A 141 -6.82 13.65 8.54
CA ASN A 141 -6.80 13.56 10.00
C ASN A 141 -6.17 14.80 10.66
N ARG A 142 -6.33 14.94 11.98
CA ARG A 142 -5.91 16.13 12.74
C ARG A 142 -4.41 16.43 12.60
N TYR A 143 -3.59 15.40 12.47
CA TYR A 143 -2.15 15.57 12.35
C TYR A 143 -1.77 16.04 10.95
N TYR A 144 -2.34 15.46 9.90
CA TYR A 144 -2.15 15.96 8.54
C TYR A 144 -2.58 17.42 8.40
N GLN A 145 -3.70 17.82 9.01
CA GLN A 145 -4.13 19.22 9.02
C GLN A 145 -3.11 20.14 9.71
N ALA A 146 -2.53 19.69 10.83
CA ALA A 146 -1.49 20.43 11.54
C ALA A 146 -0.20 20.52 10.72
N LEU A 147 0.26 19.40 10.15
CA LEU A 147 1.45 19.32 9.30
C LEU A 147 1.34 20.24 8.08
N THR A 148 0.23 20.16 7.36
CA THR A 148 0.02 21.00 6.17
C THR A 148 -0.14 22.48 6.51
N SER A 149 -0.73 22.81 7.66
CA SER A 149 -0.81 24.20 8.15
C SER A 149 0.56 24.72 8.56
N PHE A 150 1.37 23.90 9.24
CA PHE A 150 2.73 24.22 9.65
C PHE A 150 3.65 24.49 8.45
N LEU A 151 3.59 23.65 7.41
CA LEU A 151 4.41 23.81 6.21
C LEU A 151 3.85 24.83 5.19
N ALA A 152 2.62 25.32 5.37
CA ALA A 152 1.98 26.24 4.42
C ALA A 152 2.79 27.52 4.10
N PRO A 153 3.52 28.16 5.04
CA PRO A 153 4.37 29.31 4.73
C PRO A 153 5.53 28.98 3.77
N TYR A 154 5.92 27.71 3.69
CA TYR A 154 7.09 27.23 2.95
C TYR A 154 6.74 26.67 1.57
N ARG A 155 5.55 26.96 1.02
CA ARG A 155 5.11 26.48 -0.31
C ARG A 155 6.05 26.83 -1.47
N ASN A 156 6.86 27.88 -1.33
CA ASN A 156 7.82 28.31 -2.34
C ASN A 156 9.26 27.83 -2.04
N HIS A 157 9.45 27.04 -0.99
CA HIS A 157 10.75 26.48 -0.61
C HIS A 157 11.31 25.57 -1.71
N GLU A 158 12.64 25.44 -1.80
CA GLU A 158 13.31 24.61 -2.79
C GLU A 158 12.81 23.17 -2.76
N ALA A 159 12.69 22.58 -1.57
CA ALA A 159 12.16 21.23 -1.39
C ALA A 159 10.79 21.03 -2.05
N VAL A 160 9.87 22.01 -1.93
CA VAL A 160 8.54 21.92 -2.56
C VAL A 160 8.63 22.06 -4.08
N ARG A 161 9.54 22.92 -4.58
CA ARG A 161 9.78 23.07 -6.02
C ARG A 161 10.36 21.80 -6.65
N ILE A 162 11.26 21.11 -5.95
CA ILE A 162 11.79 19.80 -6.37
C ILE A 162 10.69 18.74 -6.30
N ALA A 163 9.93 18.70 -5.21
CA ALA A 163 8.83 17.76 -5.08
C ALA A 163 7.77 17.95 -6.18
N GLU A 164 7.51 19.17 -6.62
CA GLU A 164 6.58 19.45 -7.74
C GLU A 164 7.03 18.80 -9.05
N SER A 165 8.33 18.80 -9.35
CA SER A 165 8.86 18.17 -10.58
C SER A 165 8.82 16.64 -10.50
N ILE A 166 8.95 16.07 -9.30
CA ILE A 166 9.00 14.62 -9.07
C ILE A 166 7.62 14.00 -8.82
N ALA A 167 6.70 14.71 -8.18
CA ALA A 167 5.42 14.15 -7.72
C ALA A 167 4.53 13.65 -8.87
N GLY A 168 4.70 14.19 -10.09
CA GLY A 168 4.02 13.72 -11.29
C GLY A 168 4.40 12.30 -11.74
N VAL A 169 5.58 11.81 -11.33
CA VAL A 169 6.16 10.54 -11.81
C VAL A 169 6.48 9.52 -10.72
N GLY A 170 6.49 9.92 -9.43
CA GLY A 170 6.97 9.04 -8.37
C GLY A 170 6.53 9.38 -6.96
N TYR A 171 5.24 9.67 -6.72
CA TYR A 171 4.74 9.92 -5.36
C TYR A 171 5.06 8.77 -4.38
N ASP A 172 4.79 7.52 -4.80
CA ASP A 172 5.14 6.31 -4.06
C ASP A 172 6.66 6.10 -3.96
N LYS A 173 7.40 6.39 -5.04
CA LYS A 173 8.87 6.33 -5.05
C LYS A 173 9.51 7.27 -4.02
N MET A 174 8.88 8.41 -3.73
CA MET A 174 9.38 9.32 -2.71
C MET A 174 9.20 8.77 -1.28
N THR A 175 8.22 7.88 -1.07
CA THR A 175 8.09 7.16 0.21
C THR A 175 9.19 6.12 0.37
N VAL A 176 9.62 5.47 -0.73
CA VAL A 176 10.77 4.56 -0.74
C VAL A 176 12.08 5.32 -0.53
N PHE A 177 12.22 6.51 -1.14
CA PHE A 177 13.38 7.39 -0.91
C PHE A 177 13.54 7.75 0.57
N ALA A 178 12.45 7.99 1.30
CA ALA A 178 12.51 8.32 2.71
C ALA A 178 13.14 7.20 3.56
N CYS A 179 13.03 5.92 3.15
CA CYS A 179 13.68 4.80 3.83
C CYS A 179 15.20 4.86 3.75
N SER A 180 15.79 5.56 2.78
CA SER A 180 17.24 5.76 2.65
C SER A 180 17.80 6.85 3.57
N LEU A 181 16.94 7.60 4.28
CA LEU A 181 17.31 8.77 5.05
C LEU A 181 17.60 8.44 6.52
N GLY A 182 18.59 9.14 7.07
CA GLY A 182 18.93 9.14 8.49
C GLY A 182 18.21 10.23 9.26
N PRO A 183 18.38 10.23 10.58
CA PRO A 183 17.57 11.05 11.47
C PRO A 183 17.74 12.55 11.23
N LEU A 184 16.65 13.29 11.41
CA LEU A 184 16.71 14.73 11.60
C LEU A 184 17.61 15.11 12.81
N PRO A 185 18.28 16.27 12.78
CA PRO A 185 18.27 17.28 11.72
C PRO A 185 19.28 17.01 10.60
N ARG A 186 20.12 15.97 10.70
CA ARG A 186 21.23 15.78 9.75
C ARG A 186 20.77 15.22 8.40
N LEU A 187 19.72 14.38 8.43
CA LEU A 187 19.12 13.77 7.23
C LEU A 187 20.19 13.10 6.34
N GLU A 188 21.16 12.42 6.96
CA GLU A 188 22.24 11.71 6.27
C GLU A 188 21.66 10.63 5.35
N ARG A 189 22.41 10.24 4.32
CA ARG A 189 22.01 9.10 3.50
C ARG A 189 22.53 7.82 4.16
N LEU A 190 21.66 7.09 4.86
CA LEU A 190 22.02 5.84 5.54
C LEU A 190 22.20 4.68 4.57
N TYR A 191 21.36 4.62 3.54
CA TYR A 191 21.38 3.56 2.54
C TYR A 191 21.48 4.14 1.14
N ASP A 192 21.99 3.35 0.20
CA ASP A 192 21.91 3.74 -1.20
C ASP A 192 20.44 3.89 -1.65
N TYR A 193 20.23 4.76 -2.65
CA TYR A 193 18.89 4.95 -3.20
C TYR A 193 18.47 3.71 -3.98
N SER A 194 17.25 3.26 -3.71
CA SER A 194 16.67 2.11 -4.39
C SER A 194 16.70 2.30 -5.90
N PRO A 195 17.10 1.26 -6.69
CA PRO A 195 17.02 1.29 -8.14
C PRO A 195 15.64 1.70 -8.64
N TYR A 196 14.57 1.30 -7.92
CA TYR A 196 13.20 1.70 -8.21
C TYR A 196 13.01 3.22 -8.22
N VAL A 197 13.61 3.94 -7.27
CA VAL A 197 13.53 5.41 -7.25
C VAL A 197 14.35 5.99 -8.41
N LEU A 198 15.51 5.38 -8.68
CA LEU A 198 16.44 5.80 -9.74
C LEU A 198 15.91 5.60 -11.16
N GLU A 199 14.84 4.82 -11.36
CA GLU A 199 14.13 4.71 -12.64
C GLU A 199 13.54 6.05 -13.12
N VAL A 200 13.19 6.95 -12.20
CA VAL A 200 12.46 8.19 -12.55
C VAL A 200 13.13 9.48 -12.06
N VAL A 201 14.01 9.39 -11.06
CA VAL A 201 14.79 10.54 -10.56
C VAL A 201 16.25 10.13 -10.47
N ASP A 202 17.15 10.88 -11.08
CA ASP A 202 18.57 10.59 -10.96
C ASP A 202 19.11 10.83 -9.54
N LYS A 203 20.26 10.22 -9.25
CA LYS A 203 20.89 10.29 -7.93
C LYS A 203 21.26 11.72 -7.52
N ALA A 204 21.64 12.60 -8.46
CA ALA A 204 22.05 13.96 -8.14
C ALA A 204 20.85 14.82 -7.73
N GLU A 205 19.72 14.65 -8.40
CA GLU A 205 18.48 15.33 -8.05
C GLU A 205 17.89 14.83 -6.72
N LEU A 206 18.02 13.52 -6.41
CA LEU A 206 17.68 13.00 -5.08
C LEU A 206 18.56 13.57 -3.97
N GLU A 207 19.87 13.73 -4.20
CA GLU A 207 20.75 14.42 -3.24
C GLU A 207 20.36 15.89 -3.07
N ARG A 208 20.02 16.58 -4.17
CA ARG A 208 19.53 17.96 -4.12
C ARG A 208 18.24 18.06 -3.32
N PHE A 209 17.33 17.11 -3.50
CA PHE A 209 16.10 17.02 -2.75
C PHE A 209 16.36 16.78 -1.26
N ARG A 210 17.22 15.82 -0.91
CA ARG A 210 17.63 15.54 0.47
C ARG A 210 18.19 16.77 1.17
N LEU A 211 19.09 17.50 0.50
CA LEU A 211 19.68 18.71 1.06
C LEU A 211 18.64 19.83 1.22
N ALA A 212 17.71 19.97 0.27
CA ALA A 212 16.61 20.93 0.38
C ALA A 212 15.60 20.55 1.48
N LEU A 213 15.36 19.25 1.73
CA LEU A 213 14.53 18.80 2.85
C LEU A 213 15.19 19.14 4.19
N ARG A 214 16.50 18.92 4.30
CA ARG A 214 17.28 19.29 5.49
C ARG A 214 17.19 20.80 5.78
N ASP A 215 17.39 21.61 4.74
CA ASP A 215 17.28 23.08 4.80
C ASP A 215 15.88 23.51 5.24
N LEU A 216 14.83 22.95 4.64
CA LEU A 216 13.44 23.18 5.05
C LEU A 216 13.21 22.84 6.52
N ALA A 217 13.72 21.69 6.97
CA ALA A 217 13.54 21.23 8.35
C ALA A 217 14.18 22.20 9.35
N GLU A 218 15.33 22.77 9.01
CA GLU A 218 16.02 23.80 9.79
C GLU A 218 15.25 25.14 9.78
N GLU A 219 14.91 25.67 8.60
CA GLU A 219 14.22 26.96 8.47
C GLU A 219 12.80 26.96 9.08
N SER A 220 12.11 25.82 9.04
CA SER A 220 10.77 25.69 9.61
C SER A 220 10.76 25.37 11.09
N GLY A 221 11.86 24.87 11.66
CA GLY A 221 11.84 24.26 12.99
C GLY A 221 11.02 22.97 13.01
N PHE A 222 11.07 22.19 11.93
CA PHE A 222 10.26 20.97 11.75
C PHE A 222 10.47 19.96 12.88
N LEU A 223 11.71 19.85 13.39
CA LEU A 223 12.01 18.96 14.51
C LEU A 223 11.23 19.35 15.77
N SER A 224 11.19 20.64 16.12
CA SER A 224 10.37 21.11 17.25
C SER A 224 8.87 20.91 17.02
N PHE A 225 8.41 20.93 15.76
CA PHE A 225 7.02 20.63 15.43
C PHE A 225 6.71 19.15 15.63
N ILE A 226 7.55 18.25 15.10
CA ILE A 226 7.29 16.81 15.17
C ILE A 226 7.40 16.26 16.60
N GLU A 227 8.28 16.83 17.42
CA GLU A 227 8.43 16.49 18.84
C GLU A 227 7.13 16.71 19.65
N GLN A 228 6.29 17.67 19.25
CA GLN A 228 4.99 17.92 19.89
C GLN A 228 3.97 16.79 19.65
N TRP A 229 4.23 15.90 18.68
CA TRP A 229 3.36 14.77 18.33
C TRP A 229 3.91 13.42 18.78
N GLN A 230 5.05 13.39 19.47
CA GLN A 230 5.73 12.14 19.81
C GLN A 230 4.88 11.24 20.72
N ASP A 231 4.11 11.82 21.65
CA ASP A 231 3.20 11.07 22.52
C ASP A 231 2.06 10.45 21.72
N GLU A 232 1.45 11.21 20.79
CA GLU A 232 0.45 10.69 19.85
C GLU A 232 0.99 9.57 18.97
N PHE A 233 2.18 9.76 18.37
CA PHE A 233 2.80 8.79 17.50
C PHE A 233 3.05 7.48 18.25
N SER A 234 3.56 7.57 19.47
CA SER A 234 3.78 6.42 20.34
C SER A 234 2.45 5.73 20.69
N ALA A 235 1.40 6.50 20.97
CA ALA A 235 0.07 5.95 21.22
C ALA A 235 -0.56 5.28 20.00
N TRP A 236 -0.27 5.75 18.78
CA TRP A 236 -0.77 5.14 17.54
C TRP A 236 0.00 3.87 17.19
N ALA A 237 1.32 3.91 17.30
CA ALA A 237 2.20 2.76 17.15
C ALA A 237 1.83 1.64 18.13
N GLY A 238 1.70 1.96 19.42
CA GLY A 238 1.34 0.98 20.45
C GLY A 238 -0.02 0.30 20.22
N ARG A 239 -0.98 0.97 19.56
CA ARG A 239 -2.25 0.33 19.17
C ARG A 239 -2.08 -0.69 18.05
N VAL A 240 -1.25 -0.39 17.07
CA VAL A 240 -0.95 -1.32 15.97
C VAL A 240 -0.11 -2.49 16.49
N GLU A 241 0.90 -2.21 17.31
CA GLU A 241 1.77 -3.21 17.94
C GLU A 241 0.99 -4.17 18.84
N ALA A 242 0.04 -3.68 19.64
CA ALA A 242 -0.79 -4.52 20.50
C ALA A 242 -1.65 -5.55 19.76
N GLU A 243 -1.89 -5.35 18.46
CA GLU A 243 -2.64 -6.28 17.60
C GLU A 243 -1.74 -7.07 16.64
N LEU A 244 -0.44 -6.78 16.63
CA LEU A 244 0.53 -7.42 15.77
C LEU A 244 1.02 -8.73 16.40
N ALA A 245 1.09 -9.80 15.60
CA ALA A 245 1.71 -11.07 15.96
C ALA A 245 2.94 -11.32 15.08
N PRO A 246 4.01 -10.52 15.24
CA PRO A 246 5.08 -10.43 14.25
C PRO A 246 5.81 -11.77 14.08
N ASP A 247 6.12 -12.45 15.17
CA ASP A 247 6.78 -13.78 15.15
C ASP A 247 6.03 -14.79 14.30
N THR A 248 4.70 -14.82 14.40
CA THR A 248 3.86 -15.76 13.63
C THR A 248 3.94 -15.46 12.15
N LEU A 249 3.85 -14.18 11.77
CA LEU A 249 3.87 -13.75 10.37
C LEU A 249 5.26 -13.92 9.76
N VAL A 250 6.30 -13.50 10.46
CA VAL A 250 7.70 -13.62 10.02
C VAL A 250 8.11 -15.08 9.90
N THR A 251 7.75 -15.92 10.88
CA THR A 251 8.03 -17.37 10.81
C THR A 251 7.35 -18.00 9.61
N TRP A 252 6.05 -17.71 9.40
CA TRP A 252 5.34 -18.23 8.22
C TRP A 252 6.02 -17.81 6.92
N LEU A 253 6.40 -16.54 6.77
CA LEU A 253 7.08 -16.06 5.56
C LEU A 253 8.43 -16.70 5.34
N VAL A 254 9.27 -16.76 6.38
CA VAL A 254 10.62 -17.33 6.26
C VAL A 254 10.56 -18.82 5.96
N ASP A 255 9.68 -19.57 6.63
CA ASP A 255 9.51 -21.00 6.38
C ASP A 255 8.94 -21.25 4.98
N PHE A 256 7.99 -20.43 4.55
CA PHE A 256 7.36 -20.55 3.24
C PHE A 256 8.33 -20.19 2.12
N PHE A 257 9.05 -19.07 2.20
CA PHE A 257 9.95 -18.61 1.12
C PHE A 257 11.35 -19.23 1.19
N GLY A 258 11.78 -19.72 2.35
CA GLY A 258 13.12 -20.32 2.55
C GLY A 258 14.26 -19.32 2.63
N GLU A 259 13.96 -18.02 2.78
CA GLU A 259 14.93 -16.93 2.87
C GLU A 259 14.57 -16.04 4.08
N ARG A 260 15.56 -15.41 4.72
CA ARG A 260 15.37 -14.56 5.91
C ARG A 260 16.08 -13.21 5.72
N PRO A 261 15.34 -12.09 5.61
CA PRO A 261 15.90 -10.76 5.75
C PRO A 261 16.47 -10.54 7.16
N ALA A 262 17.37 -9.58 7.30
CA ALA A 262 17.98 -9.27 8.60
C ALA A 262 16.97 -8.62 9.55
N GLU A 263 16.07 -7.78 9.02
CA GLU A 263 15.12 -7.04 9.83
C GLU A 263 13.82 -6.76 9.07
N PHE A 264 12.71 -6.69 9.81
CA PHE A 264 11.43 -6.16 9.33
C PHE A 264 11.04 -4.94 10.19
N ARG A 265 10.54 -3.89 9.57
CA ARG A 265 10.10 -2.64 10.22
C ARG A 265 8.71 -2.26 9.73
N VAL A 266 7.87 -1.76 10.62
CA VAL A 266 6.55 -1.21 10.29
C VAL A 266 6.55 0.29 10.55
N VAL A 267 6.34 1.08 9.50
CA VAL A 267 6.31 2.54 9.56
C VAL A 267 4.88 3.02 9.32
N LEU A 268 4.28 3.65 10.32
CA LEU A 268 2.98 4.30 10.21
C LEU A 268 3.16 5.68 9.56
N ALA A 269 2.40 5.93 8.50
CA ALA A 269 2.44 7.18 7.75
C ALA A 269 1.10 7.93 7.86
N PRO A 270 0.85 8.65 8.98
CA PRO A 270 -0.40 9.37 9.21
C PRO A 270 -0.68 10.49 8.19
N SER A 271 0.33 10.98 7.45
CA SER A 271 0.13 12.02 6.43
C SER A 271 0.02 11.49 4.99
N LEU A 272 0.11 10.18 4.79
CA LEU A 272 0.01 9.55 3.47
C LEU A 272 -1.34 8.84 3.28
N PHE A 273 -1.93 9.01 2.09
CA PHE A 273 -3.25 8.51 1.74
C PHE A 273 -3.29 7.98 0.29
N PRO A 274 -4.38 7.33 -0.14
CA PRO A 274 -5.33 6.60 0.72
C PRO A 274 -4.65 5.41 1.41
N GLY A 275 -5.42 4.70 2.25
CA GLY A 275 -4.94 3.52 2.97
C GLY A 275 -4.39 2.42 2.06
N GLY A 276 -3.64 1.51 2.66
CA GLY A 276 -2.83 0.48 1.99
C GLY A 276 -1.40 0.52 2.51
N GLY A 277 -0.51 -0.25 1.88
CA GLY A 277 0.90 -0.30 2.25
C GLY A 277 1.83 -0.01 1.08
N TYR A 278 3.11 0.13 1.41
CA TYR A 278 4.23 -0.09 0.50
C TYR A 278 5.26 -0.96 1.22
N GLY A 279 5.81 -1.96 0.54
CA GLY A 279 6.86 -2.85 1.06
C GLY A 279 8.26 -2.61 0.49
N PRO A 280 8.90 -1.43 0.66
CA PRO A 280 10.27 -1.25 0.19
C PRO A 280 11.27 -2.02 1.04
N HIS A 281 12.42 -2.34 0.46
CA HIS A 281 13.57 -2.82 1.22
C HIS A 281 14.81 -2.02 0.85
N VAL A 282 15.76 -1.99 1.77
CA VAL A 282 17.09 -1.42 1.56
C VAL A 282 18.15 -2.48 1.84
N THR A 283 19.33 -2.27 1.26
CA THR A 283 20.50 -3.08 1.54
C THR A 283 21.47 -2.27 2.39
N THR A 284 21.92 -2.82 3.51
CA THR A 284 22.94 -2.20 4.36
C THR A 284 24.30 -2.20 3.66
N PRO A 285 25.26 -1.36 4.09
CA PRO A 285 26.64 -1.43 3.59
C PRO A 285 27.27 -2.83 3.73
N GLU A 286 26.83 -3.62 4.70
CA GLU A 286 27.26 -4.99 4.97
C GLU A 286 26.58 -6.03 4.06
N GLY A 287 25.60 -5.62 3.24
CA GLY A 287 24.86 -6.49 2.32
C GLY A 287 23.60 -7.12 2.91
N GLU A 288 23.17 -6.70 4.10
CA GLU A 288 21.96 -7.21 4.75
C GLU A 288 20.70 -6.53 4.23
N ILE A 289 19.57 -7.24 4.23
CA ILE A 289 18.29 -6.71 3.76
C ILE A 289 17.44 -6.28 4.96
N ILE A 290 17.04 -5.01 4.98
CA ILE A 290 16.04 -4.46 5.91
C ILE A 290 14.76 -4.21 5.12
N VAL A 291 13.66 -4.85 5.55
CA VAL A 291 12.35 -4.73 4.94
C VAL A 291 11.53 -3.70 5.70
N PHE A 292 10.98 -2.73 5.00
CA PHE A 292 10.05 -1.76 5.55
C PHE A 292 8.63 -2.07 5.07
N THR A 293 7.64 -1.80 5.92
CA THR A 293 6.25 -1.68 5.49
C THR A 293 5.70 -0.35 5.93
N ILE A 294 5.49 0.53 4.95
CA ILE A 294 4.90 1.84 5.17
C ILE A 294 3.39 1.68 5.10
N ILE A 295 2.71 1.79 6.24
CA ILE A 295 1.25 1.71 6.35
C ILE A 295 0.65 3.11 6.26
N ARG A 296 -0.16 3.34 5.24
CA ARG A 296 -0.82 4.62 4.99
C ARG A 296 -2.16 4.73 5.70
N GLU A 297 -2.52 5.96 6.04
CA GLU A 297 -3.81 6.28 6.67
C GLU A 297 -4.96 6.18 5.66
N ALA A 298 -6.13 5.72 6.12
CA ALA A 298 -7.31 5.55 5.28
C ALA A 298 -7.74 6.82 4.53
N GLY A 299 -7.55 7.99 5.12
CA GLY A 299 -7.79 9.30 4.52
C GLY A 299 -9.26 9.70 4.50
N THR A 300 -10.08 9.12 5.38
CA THR A 300 -11.55 9.25 5.33
C THR A 300 -12.17 9.96 6.53
N HIS A 301 -11.38 10.25 7.56
CA HIS A 301 -11.83 10.85 8.82
C HIS A 301 -10.92 12.01 9.23
N ALA A 302 -11.48 12.99 9.94
CA ALA A 302 -10.76 14.20 10.39
C ALA A 302 -10.16 14.09 11.81
N GLY A 303 -10.40 12.97 12.50
CA GLY A 303 -9.93 12.73 13.87
C GLY A 303 -8.51 12.20 13.91
N ASP A 304 -8.25 11.21 14.77
CA ASP A 304 -7.00 10.45 14.76
C ASP A 304 -6.85 9.64 13.46
N PRO A 305 -5.60 9.38 13.01
CA PRO A 305 -5.34 8.53 11.84
C PRO A 305 -5.88 7.11 12.07
N MET A 306 -6.44 6.54 11.01
CA MET A 306 -6.94 5.16 11.02
C MET A 306 -6.02 4.26 10.21
N PHE A 307 -5.41 3.30 10.90
CA PHE A 307 -4.60 2.24 10.32
C PHE A 307 -5.36 0.89 10.36
N PRO A 308 -5.03 -0.05 9.46
CA PRO A 308 -5.56 -1.42 9.54
C PRO A 308 -5.22 -2.07 10.88
N THR A 309 -6.10 -2.97 11.31
CA THR A 309 -6.11 -3.64 12.63
C THR A 309 -6.41 -5.12 12.45
N GLY A 310 -6.03 -5.94 13.44
CA GLY A 310 -6.26 -7.38 13.48
C GLY A 310 -5.86 -8.10 12.19
N THR A 311 -6.76 -8.93 11.66
CA THR A 311 -6.48 -9.74 10.46
C THR A 311 -6.20 -8.90 9.21
N ASP A 312 -6.78 -7.70 9.09
CA ASP A 312 -6.51 -6.82 7.95
C ASP A 312 -5.08 -6.29 7.99
N LEU A 313 -4.56 -5.98 9.19
CA LEU A 313 -3.15 -5.64 9.40
C LEU A 313 -2.25 -6.82 9.03
N SER A 314 -2.53 -8.01 9.55
CA SER A 314 -1.70 -9.19 9.27
C SER A 314 -1.66 -9.53 7.77
N ARG A 315 -2.80 -9.43 7.08
CA ARG A 315 -2.85 -9.64 5.62
C ARG A 315 -2.05 -8.59 4.86
N LEU A 316 -2.14 -7.31 5.25
CA LEU A 316 -1.34 -6.26 4.64
C LEU A 316 0.15 -6.55 4.80
N LEU A 317 0.60 -6.86 6.02
CA LEU A 317 2.02 -7.13 6.28
C LEU A 317 2.53 -8.35 5.49
N LEU A 318 1.78 -9.45 5.47
CA LEU A 318 2.13 -10.63 4.65
C LEU A 318 2.24 -10.29 3.16
N HIS A 319 1.38 -9.39 2.66
CA HIS A 319 1.40 -8.94 1.27
C HIS A 319 2.64 -8.10 0.97
N GLU A 320 2.86 -7.04 1.74
CA GLU A 320 3.98 -6.13 1.52
C GLU A 320 5.33 -6.81 1.75
N TRP A 321 5.47 -7.64 2.78
CA TRP A 321 6.68 -8.43 3.03
C TRP A 321 6.90 -9.52 1.98
N GLY A 322 5.81 -10.09 1.42
CA GLY A 322 5.89 -11.08 0.36
C GLY A 322 6.62 -10.58 -0.88
N HIS A 323 6.50 -9.28 -1.20
CA HIS A 323 7.20 -8.66 -2.33
C HIS A 323 8.73 -8.73 -2.20
N THR A 324 9.28 -8.72 -0.97
CA THR A 324 10.73 -8.87 -0.75
C THR A 324 11.27 -10.19 -1.29
N PHE A 325 10.45 -11.25 -1.28
CA PHE A 325 10.85 -12.58 -1.76
C PHE A 325 10.44 -12.81 -3.20
N VAL A 326 9.23 -12.38 -3.56
CA VAL A 326 8.61 -12.70 -4.85
C VAL A 326 9.23 -11.89 -5.98
N ASN A 327 9.39 -10.59 -5.82
CA ASN A 327 9.85 -9.72 -6.91
C ASN A 327 11.24 -10.11 -7.41
N PRO A 328 12.30 -10.14 -6.56
CA PRO A 328 13.65 -10.47 -7.05
C PRO A 328 13.74 -11.88 -7.65
N ALA A 329 13.00 -12.86 -7.09
CA ALA A 329 12.99 -14.22 -7.62
C ALA A 329 12.37 -14.30 -9.02
N LEU A 330 11.35 -13.49 -9.32
CA LEU A 330 10.72 -13.43 -10.64
C LEU A 330 11.54 -12.61 -11.63
N GLU A 331 12.20 -11.56 -11.17
CA GLU A 331 13.07 -10.68 -11.99
C GLU A 331 14.21 -11.46 -12.65
N GLU A 332 14.78 -12.46 -11.96
CA GLU A 332 15.80 -13.38 -12.53
C GLU A 332 15.32 -14.11 -13.80
N HIS A 333 14.00 -14.19 -13.99
CA HIS A 333 13.35 -14.85 -15.10
C HIS A 333 12.41 -13.91 -15.88
N ALA A 334 12.66 -12.59 -15.84
CA ALA A 334 11.77 -11.59 -16.43
C ALA A 334 11.42 -11.85 -17.91
N GLU A 335 12.36 -12.39 -18.71
CA GLU A 335 12.13 -12.73 -20.13
C GLU A 335 11.02 -13.77 -20.31
N ALA A 336 10.89 -14.75 -19.41
CA ALA A 336 9.84 -15.76 -19.50
C ALA A 336 8.46 -15.14 -19.21
N PHE A 337 8.38 -14.26 -18.21
CA PHE A 337 7.14 -13.59 -17.82
C PHE A 337 6.68 -12.56 -18.85
N THR A 338 7.61 -11.74 -19.35
CA THR A 338 7.34 -10.66 -20.32
C THR A 338 7.27 -11.14 -21.76
N GLY A 339 7.83 -12.31 -22.08
CA GLY A 339 7.73 -12.95 -23.38
C GLY A 339 6.68 -14.05 -23.37
N THR A 340 7.09 -15.28 -23.03
CA THR A 340 6.26 -16.50 -23.14
C THR A 340 4.92 -16.38 -22.42
N LEU A 341 4.88 -15.78 -21.23
CA LEU A 341 3.69 -15.72 -20.40
C LEU A 341 2.89 -14.41 -20.53
N ALA A 342 3.34 -13.45 -21.35
CA ALA A 342 2.65 -12.18 -21.57
C ALA A 342 1.15 -12.32 -21.94
N PRO A 343 0.72 -13.32 -22.75
CA PRO A 343 -0.69 -13.50 -23.06
C PRO A 343 -1.61 -13.68 -21.84
N LEU A 344 -1.08 -14.17 -20.71
CA LEU A 344 -1.85 -14.31 -19.46
C LEU A 344 -2.23 -12.95 -18.86
N TYR A 345 -1.36 -11.95 -19.00
CA TYR A 345 -1.61 -10.55 -18.60
C TYR A 345 -2.47 -9.83 -19.65
N GLU A 346 -2.18 -10.00 -20.95
CA GLU A 346 -2.91 -9.33 -22.04
C GLU A 346 -4.42 -9.58 -21.96
N ALA A 347 -4.83 -10.79 -21.55
CA ALA A 347 -6.22 -11.16 -21.31
C ALA A 347 -6.96 -10.26 -20.29
N VAL A 348 -6.25 -9.57 -19.41
CA VAL A 348 -6.79 -8.69 -18.37
C VAL A 348 -6.20 -7.29 -18.41
N ALA A 349 -5.42 -6.92 -19.43
CA ALA A 349 -4.70 -5.65 -19.52
C ALA A 349 -5.60 -4.42 -19.29
N ASP A 350 -6.80 -4.37 -19.90
CA ASP A 350 -7.75 -3.26 -19.70
C ASP A 350 -8.29 -3.17 -18.27
N THR A 351 -8.40 -4.31 -17.57
CA THR A 351 -8.78 -4.33 -16.16
C THR A 351 -7.62 -3.87 -15.30
N MET A 352 -6.42 -4.39 -15.57
CA MET A 352 -5.19 -4.05 -14.87
C MET A 352 -4.82 -2.57 -15.00
N ALA A 353 -4.93 -2.00 -16.20
CA ALA A 353 -4.66 -0.59 -16.47
C ALA A 353 -5.56 0.35 -15.65
N ARG A 354 -6.84 0.00 -15.44
CA ARG A 354 -7.76 0.77 -14.57
C ARG A 354 -7.34 0.79 -13.10
N HIS A 355 -6.58 -0.23 -12.69
CA HIS A 355 -5.99 -0.35 -11.36
C HIS A 355 -4.52 0.13 -11.33
N ARG A 356 -4.03 0.76 -12.41
CA ARG A 356 -2.64 1.24 -12.59
C ARG A 356 -1.59 0.12 -12.66
N TYR A 357 -2.03 -1.10 -12.94
CA TYR A 357 -1.18 -2.24 -13.28
C TYR A 357 -0.97 -2.27 -14.80
N GLY A 358 -0.06 -1.44 -15.31
CA GLY A 358 0.20 -1.34 -16.76
C GLY A 358 1.26 -2.31 -17.28
N ASP A 359 1.86 -3.10 -16.40
CA ASP A 359 3.09 -3.84 -16.66
C ASP A 359 2.93 -5.33 -16.36
N THR A 360 3.42 -6.18 -17.27
CA THR A 360 3.33 -7.64 -17.18
C THR A 360 4.03 -8.20 -15.94
N MET A 361 5.22 -7.69 -15.59
CA MET A 361 5.93 -8.15 -14.39
C MET A 361 5.16 -7.76 -13.13
N VAL A 362 4.65 -6.53 -13.07
CA VAL A 362 3.83 -6.08 -11.94
C VAL A 362 2.60 -6.97 -11.77
N PHE A 363 1.95 -7.40 -12.86
CA PHE A 363 0.87 -8.39 -12.78
C PHE A 363 1.33 -9.70 -12.13
N PHE A 364 2.47 -10.25 -12.53
CA PHE A 364 2.96 -11.51 -11.97
C PHE A 364 3.44 -11.39 -10.51
N TYR A 365 4.10 -10.30 -10.13
CA TYR A 365 4.46 -10.04 -8.73
C TYR A 365 3.23 -10.11 -7.83
N GLU A 366 2.21 -9.35 -8.20
CA GLU A 366 0.94 -9.30 -7.48
C GLU A 366 0.22 -10.63 -7.52
N GLN A 367 0.22 -11.30 -8.68
CA GLN A 367 -0.48 -12.56 -8.84
C GLN A 367 0.10 -13.64 -7.92
N VAL A 368 1.43 -13.69 -7.77
CA VAL A 368 2.13 -14.63 -6.91
C VAL A 368 2.04 -14.24 -5.44
N VAL A 369 2.27 -12.97 -5.09
CA VAL A 369 2.13 -12.49 -3.70
C VAL A 369 0.71 -12.73 -3.19
N ARG A 370 -0.33 -12.38 -3.97
CA ARG A 370 -1.73 -12.62 -3.58
C ARG A 370 -2.03 -14.09 -3.36
N ALA A 371 -1.43 -14.97 -4.16
CA ALA A 371 -1.60 -16.41 -3.99
C ALA A 371 -0.91 -16.92 -2.72
N ALA A 372 0.32 -16.48 -2.45
CA ALA A 372 1.05 -16.81 -1.23
C ALA A 372 0.32 -16.28 0.02
N THR A 373 -0.16 -15.03 0.01
CA THR A 373 -0.92 -14.48 1.14
C THR A 373 -2.27 -15.15 1.33
N THR A 374 -2.91 -15.63 0.26
CA THR A 374 -4.15 -16.40 0.37
C THR A 374 -3.90 -17.76 1.04
N LEU A 375 -2.76 -18.43 0.74
CA LEU A 375 -2.34 -19.62 1.47
C LEU A 375 -2.10 -19.31 2.95
N ALA A 376 -1.33 -18.26 3.23
CA ALA A 376 -1.05 -17.81 4.60
C ALA A 376 -2.34 -17.55 5.38
N ALA A 377 -3.31 -16.90 4.74
CA ALA A 377 -4.59 -16.61 5.36
C ALA A 377 -5.39 -17.88 5.68
N GLY A 378 -5.28 -18.93 4.85
CA GLY A 378 -5.87 -20.23 5.11
C GLY A 378 -5.22 -20.99 6.28
N ASP A 379 -3.92 -20.80 6.48
CA ASP A 379 -3.17 -21.45 7.56
C ASP A 379 -3.30 -20.71 8.90
N LEU A 380 -3.26 -19.37 8.85
CA LEU A 380 -3.15 -18.51 10.04
C LEU A 380 -4.49 -17.96 10.53
N PHE A 381 -5.49 -17.87 9.65
CA PHE A 381 -6.80 -17.27 9.96
C PHE A 381 -7.95 -18.23 9.66
N THR A 382 -9.20 -17.75 9.67
CA THR A 382 -10.36 -18.62 9.46
C THR A 382 -10.54 -19.01 7.98
N PRO A 383 -10.64 -20.32 7.64
CA PRO A 383 -10.77 -20.80 6.26
C PRO A 383 -11.98 -20.27 5.47
N LYS A 384 -13.02 -19.77 6.16
CA LYS A 384 -14.24 -19.20 5.54
C LYS A 384 -13.98 -17.96 4.69
N GLU A 385 -12.78 -17.38 4.73
CA GLU A 385 -12.44 -16.15 4.02
C GLU A 385 -11.68 -16.39 2.70
N VAL A 386 -11.05 -17.56 2.52
CA VAL A 386 -10.21 -17.88 1.36
C VAL A 386 -10.99 -17.81 0.04
N ASP A 387 -12.16 -18.43 -0.04
CA ASP A 387 -12.95 -18.42 -1.28
C ASP A 387 -13.52 -17.03 -1.63
N ALA A 388 -13.85 -16.23 -0.61
CA ALA A 388 -14.29 -14.85 -0.79
C ALA A 388 -13.14 -13.98 -1.29
N GLU A 389 -11.95 -14.15 -0.73
CA GLU A 389 -10.72 -13.47 -1.15
C GLU A 389 -10.33 -13.85 -2.58
N LEU A 390 -10.33 -15.12 -2.94
CA LEU A 390 -10.08 -15.58 -4.31
C LEU A 390 -11.10 -15.02 -5.30
N THR A 391 -12.37 -14.92 -4.90
CA THR A 391 -13.42 -14.30 -5.72
C THR A 391 -13.17 -12.79 -5.89
N PHE A 392 -12.74 -12.11 -4.83
CA PHE A 392 -12.38 -10.70 -4.87
C PHE A 392 -11.19 -10.46 -5.81
N HIS A 393 -10.09 -11.20 -5.66
CA HIS A 393 -8.90 -11.10 -6.51
C HIS A 393 -9.25 -11.33 -7.99
N ALA A 394 -10.04 -12.37 -8.30
CA ALA A 394 -10.48 -12.64 -9.66
C ALA A 394 -11.30 -11.49 -10.27
N ARG A 395 -12.14 -10.81 -9.49
CA ARG A 395 -12.90 -9.63 -9.92
C ARG A 395 -12.02 -8.41 -10.16
N GLN A 396 -10.91 -8.29 -9.45
CA GLN A 396 -9.90 -7.26 -9.70
C GLN A 396 -9.01 -7.60 -10.91
N GLY A 397 -9.20 -8.77 -11.53
CA GLY A 397 -8.46 -9.25 -12.70
C GLY A 397 -7.29 -10.19 -12.37
N PHE A 398 -7.03 -10.50 -11.09
CA PHE A 398 -6.07 -11.53 -10.66
C PHE A 398 -6.72 -12.92 -10.72
N TYR A 399 -7.15 -13.33 -11.91
CA TYR A 399 -7.95 -14.55 -12.12
C TYR A 399 -7.16 -15.84 -11.92
N LEU A 400 -5.82 -15.79 -11.97
CA LEU A 400 -4.95 -16.95 -11.77
C LEU A 400 -4.69 -17.23 -10.29
N THR A 401 -5.14 -16.39 -9.36
CA THR A 401 -4.77 -16.51 -7.93
C THR A 401 -5.00 -17.90 -7.37
N ARG A 402 -6.14 -18.53 -7.70
CA ARG A 402 -6.42 -19.90 -7.25
C ARG A 402 -5.48 -20.94 -7.89
N PHE A 403 -5.19 -20.80 -9.17
CA PHE A 403 -4.26 -21.68 -9.88
C PHE A 403 -2.87 -21.57 -9.25
N THR A 404 -2.35 -20.35 -9.13
CA THR A 404 -1.06 -20.07 -8.51
C THR A 404 -1.00 -20.56 -7.06
N MET A 405 -2.08 -20.38 -6.30
CA MET A 405 -2.19 -20.85 -4.92
C MET A 405 -2.00 -22.37 -4.83
N ASN A 406 -2.63 -23.14 -5.74
CA ASN A 406 -2.46 -24.60 -5.76
C ASN A 406 -1.03 -25.01 -6.15
N VAL A 407 -0.42 -24.32 -7.12
CA VAL A 407 0.97 -24.58 -7.53
C VAL A 407 1.93 -24.29 -6.37
N LEU A 408 1.71 -23.20 -5.63
CA LEU A 408 2.50 -22.86 -4.44
C LEU A 408 2.28 -23.86 -3.27
N ASP A 409 1.10 -24.45 -3.18
CA ASP A 409 0.78 -25.48 -2.19
C ASP A 409 1.49 -26.82 -2.52
N GLU A 410 1.78 -27.11 -3.79
CA GLU A 410 2.68 -28.21 -4.20
C GLU A 410 4.13 -27.91 -3.78
N TYR A 411 4.61 -26.70 -4.12
CA TYR A 411 5.95 -26.22 -3.76
C TYR A 411 6.29 -26.43 -2.29
N ARG A 412 5.41 -26.00 -1.38
CA ARG A 412 5.70 -26.06 0.07
C ARG A 412 5.74 -27.49 0.63
N ARG A 413 5.23 -28.50 -0.10
CA ARG A 413 5.19 -29.91 0.35
C ARG A 413 6.47 -30.67 0.09
N ASP A 414 7.31 -30.22 -0.84
CA ASP A 414 8.59 -30.87 -1.18
C ASP A 414 9.77 -29.89 -1.04
N ARG A 415 10.09 -29.57 0.22
CA ARG A 415 11.22 -28.69 0.57
C ARG A 415 12.59 -29.30 0.24
N ALA A 416 12.66 -30.62 0.04
CA ALA A 416 13.90 -31.28 -0.37
C ALA A 416 14.23 -30.96 -1.83
N ARG A 417 13.20 -30.90 -2.70
CA ARG A 417 13.33 -30.47 -4.09
C ARG A 417 13.47 -28.95 -4.22
N TRP A 418 12.66 -28.19 -3.50
CA TRP A 418 12.64 -26.73 -3.58
C TRP A 418 12.89 -26.11 -2.20
N PRO A 419 14.15 -25.94 -1.79
CA PRO A 419 14.49 -25.38 -0.48
C PRO A 419 14.15 -23.89 -0.36
N THR A 420 14.02 -23.16 -1.47
CA THR A 420 13.59 -21.74 -1.48
C THR A 420 12.59 -21.48 -2.61
N PHE A 421 11.82 -20.41 -2.48
CA PHE A 421 10.88 -19.99 -3.53
C PHE A 421 11.63 -19.65 -4.82
N ARG A 422 12.81 -19.02 -4.71
CA ARG A 422 13.68 -18.73 -5.85
C ARG A 422 14.02 -19.98 -6.66
N THR A 423 14.36 -21.09 -5.99
CA THR A 423 14.61 -22.37 -6.68
C THR A 423 13.38 -23.00 -7.32
N PHE A 424 12.17 -22.57 -6.94
CA PHE A 424 10.91 -23.06 -7.49
C PHE A 424 10.40 -22.25 -8.69
N VAL A 425 10.91 -21.03 -8.92
CA VAL A 425 10.42 -20.16 -10.00
C VAL A 425 10.46 -20.82 -11.39
N PRO A 426 11.47 -21.62 -11.77
CA PRO A 426 11.46 -22.35 -13.04
C PRO A 426 10.26 -23.30 -13.20
N ASP A 427 9.93 -24.08 -12.17
CA ASP A 427 8.76 -24.96 -12.17
C ASP A 427 7.45 -24.14 -12.20
N LEU A 428 7.38 -23.00 -11.50
CA LEU A 428 6.23 -22.09 -11.57
C LEU A 428 5.99 -21.57 -12.99
N ILE A 429 7.05 -21.21 -13.71
CA ILE A 429 6.98 -20.78 -15.11
C ILE A 429 6.46 -21.92 -15.99
N GLU A 430 6.98 -23.14 -15.80
CA GLU A 430 6.51 -24.33 -16.52
C GLU A 430 5.01 -24.55 -16.30
N ARG A 431 4.52 -24.47 -15.05
CA ARG A 431 3.08 -24.58 -14.74
C ARG A 431 2.24 -23.54 -15.45
N TYR A 432 2.70 -22.28 -15.50
CA TYR A 432 1.97 -21.24 -16.24
C TYR A 432 2.00 -21.48 -17.76
N THR A 433 3.10 -22.00 -18.30
CA THR A 433 3.19 -22.37 -19.72
C THR A 433 2.23 -23.51 -20.06
N GLU A 434 2.15 -24.55 -19.22
CA GLU A 434 1.15 -25.63 -19.34
C GLU A 434 -0.28 -25.07 -19.29
N TYR A 435 -0.57 -24.21 -18.31
CA TYR A 435 -1.88 -23.56 -18.20
C TYR A 435 -2.24 -22.78 -19.45
N LEU A 436 -1.30 -22.01 -20.01
CA LEU A 436 -1.52 -21.22 -21.21
C LEU A 436 -1.76 -22.11 -22.44
N ALA A 437 -1.03 -23.22 -22.57
CA ALA A 437 -1.24 -24.19 -23.65
C ALA A 437 -2.64 -24.83 -23.60
N ASP A 438 -3.13 -25.16 -22.40
CA ASP A 438 -4.48 -25.70 -22.19
C ASP A 438 -5.58 -24.65 -22.33
N ASN A 439 -5.24 -23.36 -22.20
CA ASN A 439 -6.17 -22.23 -22.21
C ASN A 439 -5.72 -21.15 -23.22
N PRO A 440 -5.82 -21.39 -24.54
CA PRO A 440 -5.32 -20.47 -25.57
C PRO A 440 -6.06 -19.13 -25.63
N ASN A 441 -7.16 -18.97 -24.87
CA ASN A 441 -7.82 -17.69 -24.63
C ASN A 441 -7.98 -17.53 -23.11
N PRO A 442 -6.91 -17.18 -22.39
CA PRO A 442 -6.93 -17.11 -20.94
C PRO A 442 -7.78 -15.91 -20.47
N GLY A 443 -8.16 -15.89 -19.19
CA GLY A 443 -8.95 -14.82 -18.58
C GLY A 443 -10.14 -15.31 -17.75
N PRO A 444 -10.80 -14.40 -17.00
CA PRO A 444 -11.87 -14.74 -16.05
C PRO A 444 -13.11 -15.40 -16.68
N SER A 445 -13.25 -15.34 -18.01
CA SER A 445 -14.38 -15.88 -18.78
C SER A 445 -14.14 -17.27 -19.38
N GLY A 446 -12.99 -17.94 -19.14
CA GLY A 446 -12.72 -19.30 -19.63
C GLY A 446 -13.77 -20.36 -19.23
N ARG A 447 -14.58 -20.09 -18.20
CA ARG A 447 -15.74 -20.91 -17.78
C ARG A 447 -17.05 -20.65 -18.54
N THR A 448 -17.12 -19.65 -19.41
CA THR A 448 -18.36 -19.30 -20.13
C THR A 448 -18.80 -20.38 -21.11
N LYS A 449 -17.89 -21.15 -21.72
CA LYS A 449 -18.29 -22.25 -22.63
C LYS A 449 -19.07 -23.35 -21.91
N MET A 450 -18.64 -23.75 -20.70
CA MET A 450 -19.36 -24.75 -19.89
C MET A 450 -20.70 -24.19 -19.37
N GLY A 451 -20.72 -22.93 -18.92
CA GLY A 451 -21.94 -22.25 -18.48
C GLY A 451 -22.98 -22.07 -19.60
N LEU A 452 -22.54 -21.70 -20.81
CA LEU A 452 -23.38 -21.63 -22.02
C LEU A 452 -23.91 -23.01 -22.41
N LEU A 453 -23.10 -24.06 -22.28
CA LEU A 453 -23.54 -25.45 -22.53
C LEU A 453 -24.60 -25.90 -21.52
N VAL A 454 -24.42 -25.59 -20.24
CA VAL A 454 -25.41 -25.89 -19.18
C VAL A 454 -26.69 -25.09 -19.39
N ILE A 455 -26.60 -23.80 -19.74
CA ILE A 455 -27.76 -22.96 -20.05
C ILE A 455 -28.49 -23.49 -21.30
N ALA A 456 -27.76 -23.89 -22.34
CA ALA A 456 -28.34 -24.48 -23.56
C ALA A 456 -29.04 -25.82 -23.27
N LEU A 457 -28.45 -26.68 -22.43
CA LEU A 457 -29.05 -27.94 -21.99
C LEU A 457 -30.32 -27.71 -21.16
N LEU A 458 -30.32 -26.75 -20.24
CA LEU A 458 -31.49 -26.38 -19.44
C LEU A 458 -32.61 -25.76 -20.30
N ALA A 459 -32.27 -24.91 -21.26
CA ALA A 459 -33.22 -24.34 -22.22
C ALA A 459 -33.84 -25.44 -23.11
N GLY A 460 -33.03 -26.41 -23.58
CA GLY A 460 -33.51 -27.57 -24.32
C GLY A 460 -34.47 -28.44 -23.51
N LEU A 461 -34.16 -28.68 -22.23
CA LEU A 461 -35.02 -29.44 -21.32
C LEU A 461 -36.36 -28.73 -21.08
N LEU A 462 -36.34 -27.42 -20.86
CA LEU A 462 -37.56 -26.60 -20.69
C LEU A 462 -38.45 -26.62 -21.94
N LEU A 463 -37.85 -26.52 -23.14
CA LEU A 463 -38.58 -26.61 -24.41
C LEU A 463 -39.24 -27.99 -24.59
N MET A 464 -38.54 -29.05 -24.19
CA MET A 464 -39.05 -30.42 -24.26
C MET A 464 -40.20 -30.67 -23.28
N VAL A 465 -40.13 -30.11 -22.06
CA VAL A 465 -41.23 -30.13 -21.08
C VAL A 465 -42.43 -29.33 -21.58
N TRP A 466 -42.21 -28.15 -22.17
CA TRP A 466 -43.28 -27.31 -22.71
C TRP A 466 -44.00 -27.98 -23.88
N THR A 467 -43.27 -28.55 -24.83
CA THR A 467 -43.85 -29.28 -25.98
C THR A 467 -44.63 -30.52 -25.55
N ARG A 468 -44.14 -31.30 -24.57
CA ARG A 468 -44.88 -32.42 -23.98
C ARG A 468 -46.18 -31.96 -23.30
N ARG A 469 -46.15 -30.86 -22.54
CA ARG A 469 -47.35 -30.28 -21.92
C ARG A 469 -48.37 -29.80 -22.97
N ARG A 470 -47.90 -29.21 -24.07
CA ARG A 470 -48.75 -28.75 -25.16
C ARG A 470 -49.43 -29.91 -25.90
N ARG A 471 -48.69 -31.00 -26.16
CA ARG A 471 -49.26 -32.24 -26.75
C ARG A 471 -50.27 -32.94 -25.84
N ARG A 472 -50.08 -32.91 -24.52
CA ARG A 472 -51.08 -33.43 -23.56
C ARG A 472 -52.34 -32.58 -23.46
N LYS A 473 -52.26 -31.26 -23.69
CA LYS A 473 -53.42 -30.37 -23.73
C LYS A 473 -54.19 -30.42 -25.05
N ALA A 474 -53.54 -30.83 -26.14
CA ALA A 474 -54.20 -31.10 -27.42
C ALA A 474 -54.74 -32.54 -27.43
N GLY A 475 -55.88 -32.77 -26.78
CA GLY A 475 -56.64 -34.02 -26.93
C GLY A 475 -57.13 -34.25 -28.37
N PRO A 476 -57.52 -35.48 -28.75
CA PRO A 476 -57.81 -35.83 -30.13
C PRO A 476 -59.05 -35.10 -30.64
N ARG A 477 -58.93 -34.44 -31.80
CA ARG A 477 -60.03 -33.73 -32.47
C ARG A 477 -61.06 -34.72 -33.01
N SER A 478 -62.26 -34.71 -32.44
CA SER A 478 -63.45 -35.40 -32.96
C SER A 478 -64.29 -34.49 -33.88
N GLY A 479 -64.68 -35.02 -35.05
CA GLY A 479 -65.98 -34.80 -35.69
C GLY A 479 -66.25 -33.47 -36.42
N HIS A 480 -66.32 -33.52 -37.76
CA HIS A 480 -67.02 -32.54 -38.59
C HIS A 480 -68.53 -32.81 -38.54
N GLY A 481 -69.32 -31.79 -38.19
CA GLY A 481 -70.77 -31.72 -38.38
C GLY A 481 -71.11 -30.52 -39.26
N THR A 482 -71.87 -30.79 -40.31
CA THR A 482 -72.29 -29.88 -41.39
C THR A 482 -73.33 -28.85 -40.95
N GLY A 483 -73.36 -27.67 -41.59
CA GLY A 483 -74.42 -26.69 -41.41
C GLY A 483 -74.23 -25.43 -42.26
N THR A 484 -75.01 -25.33 -43.33
CA THR A 484 -75.12 -24.26 -44.33
C THR A 484 -75.60 -22.91 -43.76
N PRO A 485 -75.34 -21.76 -44.42
CA PRO A 485 -75.54 -20.41 -43.86
C PRO A 485 -76.82 -19.72 -44.36
N PRO A 486 -77.25 -18.60 -43.74
CA PRO A 486 -78.11 -17.63 -44.41
C PRO A 486 -77.44 -16.26 -44.64
N ALA A 487 -78.04 -15.55 -45.58
CA ALA A 487 -77.53 -14.42 -46.32
C ALA A 487 -77.87 -13.04 -45.73
N ALA A 488 -77.07 -12.08 -46.21
CA ALA A 488 -77.17 -10.63 -46.34
C ALA A 488 -78.45 -9.87 -45.92
N GLY A 489 -78.23 -8.71 -45.31
CA GLY A 489 -79.12 -7.56 -45.32
C GLY A 489 -78.41 -6.29 -44.81
N PRO A 490 -78.44 -5.14 -45.52
CA PRO A 490 -77.39 -4.12 -45.43
C PRO A 490 -77.85 -2.81 -44.77
N GLY A 491 -76.89 -1.93 -44.47
CA GLY A 491 -77.15 -0.48 -44.39
C GLY A 491 -76.50 0.21 -43.19
N GLY A 492 -75.89 1.37 -43.45
CA GLY A 492 -75.53 2.31 -42.38
C GLY A 492 -74.16 2.95 -42.54
N THR A 493 -74.06 3.91 -43.46
CA THR A 493 -72.96 4.88 -43.57
C THR A 493 -72.81 5.73 -42.30
N ARG A 494 -71.56 5.77 -41.76
CA ARG A 494 -70.75 6.96 -41.35
C ARG A 494 -71.34 8.00 -40.37
N PRO A 495 -70.54 8.93 -39.78
CA PRO A 495 -69.10 8.91 -39.49
C PRO A 495 -68.70 9.58 -38.14
N LEU A 496 -67.38 9.75 -37.97
CA LEU A 496 -66.66 10.81 -37.24
C LEU A 496 -66.53 10.70 -35.72
N GLY A 497 -65.26 10.78 -35.28
CA GLY A 497 -64.87 11.85 -34.36
C GLY A 497 -64.47 11.43 -32.96
N THR A 498 -63.19 11.09 -32.83
CA THR A 498 -62.25 11.57 -31.79
C THR A 498 -62.76 11.85 -30.38
N GLY A 499 -62.21 11.07 -29.45
CA GLY A 499 -61.88 11.43 -28.07
C GLY A 499 -60.66 10.65 -27.67
#